data_AF-A0A255PL83-F1
#
_entry.id   AF-A0A255PL83-F1
#
_cell.length_a   1.000
_cell.length_b   1.000
_cell.length_c   1.000
_cell.angle_alpha   90.00
_cell.angle_beta   90.00
_cell.angle_gamma   90.00
#
_symmetry.space_group_name_H-M   'P 1'
#
loop_
_entity.id
_entity.type
_entity.pdbx_description
1 polymer ?
#
loop_
_entity_poly.entity_id
_entity_poly.type
_entity_poly.pdbx_seq_one_letter_code
_entity_poly.pdbx_strand_id
1 'polypeptide(L)'
;MDQDFVRLGKELKAAREQRRPRMTQPEAAAALGVGRSTIQKMESETGKAAQVTPTTVRSYARLLGWTDDSVDRVLAGGDPVMAGSSAEAPAATGEPLGLTPEVEYELRSGETLGSQVISLGPEEEDGHIIVVLKGKKGLAPEKIERILERYGRARPRLQGLAADVDEVADS
;
A
#
# COMPACT_ATOMS: atom_id res chain seq x y z
N MET A 1 21.82 -20.29 8.98
CA MET A 1 20.48 -20.61 9.53
C MET A 1 20.25 -19.88 10.84
N ASP A 2 20.89 -20.25 11.97
CA ASP A 2 20.58 -19.58 13.26
C ASP A 2 20.84 -18.07 13.26
N GLN A 3 21.91 -17.61 12.59
CA GLN A 3 22.23 -16.18 12.49
C GLN A 3 21.20 -15.39 11.67
N ASP A 4 20.60 -16.01 10.65
CA ASP A 4 19.61 -15.36 9.76
C ASP A 4 18.31 -15.12 10.54
N PHE A 5 17.90 -16.08 11.37
CA PHE A 5 16.74 -15.94 12.26
C PHE A 5 17.02 -15.00 13.44
N VAL A 6 18.26 -14.90 13.92
CA VAL A 6 18.66 -13.88 14.90
C VAL A 6 18.50 -12.47 14.30
N ARG A 7 18.98 -12.27 13.07
CA ARG A 7 18.80 -11.00 12.35
C ARG A 7 17.32 -10.69 12.15
N LEU A 8 16.53 -11.66 11.67
CA LEU A 8 15.10 -11.49 11.47
C LEU A 8 14.39 -11.04 12.76
N GLY A 9 14.71 -11.65 13.90
CA GLY A 9 14.10 -11.26 15.17
C GLY A 9 14.47 -9.85 15.61
N LYS A 10 15.72 -9.42 15.38
CA LYS A 10 16.16 -8.05 15.65
C LYS A 10 15.44 -7.04 14.77
N GLU A 11 15.32 -7.31 13.48
CA GLU A 11 14.65 -6.41 12.52
C GLU A 11 13.16 -6.29 12.81
N LEU A 12 12.46 -7.40 13.10
CA LEU A 12 11.04 -7.37 13.50
C LEU A 12 10.82 -6.57 14.79
N LYS A 13 11.70 -6.73 15.79
CA LYS A 13 11.66 -5.95 17.02
C LYS A 13 11.85 -4.46 16.75
N ALA A 14 12.84 -4.10 15.94
CA ALA A 14 13.11 -2.71 15.57
C ALA A 14 11.92 -2.09 14.82
N ALA A 15 11.35 -2.80 13.85
CA ALA A 15 10.18 -2.34 13.10
C ALA A 15 8.97 -2.09 14.00
N ARG A 16 8.70 -2.97 14.98
CA ARG A 16 7.64 -2.74 15.97
C ARG A 16 7.87 -1.46 16.80
N GLU A 17 9.09 -1.25 17.27
CA GLU A 17 9.42 -0.09 18.12
C GLU A 17 9.43 1.24 17.36
N GLN A 18 9.69 1.18 16.05
CA GLN A 18 9.67 2.34 15.16
C GLN A 18 8.25 2.74 14.73
N ARG A 19 7.23 1.88 14.87
CA ARG A 19 5.83 2.27 14.56
C ARG A 19 5.39 3.49 15.34
N ARG A 20 4.50 4.27 14.72
CA ARG A 20 3.83 5.43 15.32
C ARG A 20 2.31 5.29 15.11
N PRO A 21 1.51 5.14 16.18
CA PRO A 21 1.91 5.01 17.59
C PRO A 21 2.78 3.75 17.84
N ARG A 22 3.61 3.78 18.90
CA ARG A 22 4.50 2.66 19.25
C ARG A 22 3.63 1.46 19.64
N MET A 23 3.83 0.34 18.97
CA MET A 23 3.10 -0.89 19.24
C MET A 23 3.85 -1.74 20.28
N THR A 24 3.14 -2.26 21.27
CA THR A 24 3.65 -3.17 22.29
C THR A 24 3.52 -4.64 21.83
N GLN A 25 4.26 -5.55 22.46
CA GLN A 25 4.14 -6.99 22.15
C GLN A 25 2.74 -7.57 22.46
N PRO A 26 2.05 -7.21 23.56
CA PRO A 26 0.68 -7.67 23.80
C PRO A 26 -0.32 -7.17 22.74
N GLU A 27 -0.19 -5.93 22.28
CA GLU A 27 -1.03 -5.39 21.20
C GLU A 27 -0.78 -6.12 19.87
N ALA A 28 0.48 -6.38 19.54
CA ALA A 28 0.85 -7.17 18.36
C ALA A 28 0.28 -8.59 18.43
N ALA A 29 0.35 -9.22 19.61
CA ALA A 29 -0.19 -10.55 19.85
C ALA A 29 -1.72 -10.58 19.67
N ALA A 30 -2.42 -9.59 20.23
CA ALA A 30 -3.86 -9.44 20.10
C ALA A 30 -4.28 -9.22 18.63
N ALA A 31 -3.57 -8.35 17.90
CA ALA A 31 -3.84 -8.08 16.49
C ALA A 31 -3.64 -9.31 15.58
N LEU A 32 -2.73 -10.22 15.95
CA LEU A 32 -2.48 -11.46 15.22
C LEU A 32 -3.29 -12.66 15.71
N GLY A 33 -4.04 -12.53 16.81
CA GLY A 33 -4.72 -13.66 17.44
C GLY A 33 -3.78 -14.74 18.00
N VAL A 34 -2.56 -14.36 18.41
CA VAL A 34 -1.56 -15.28 18.96
C VAL A 34 -1.19 -14.92 20.40
N GLY A 35 -0.50 -15.81 21.11
CA GLY A 35 0.03 -15.53 22.44
C GLY A 35 1.21 -14.55 22.42
N ARG A 36 1.38 -13.77 23.49
CA ARG A 36 2.55 -12.87 23.68
C ARG A 36 3.89 -13.61 23.53
N SER A 37 3.97 -14.85 24.00
CA SER A 37 5.17 -15.69 23.89
C SER A 37 5.54 -15.98 22.44
N THR A 38 4.57 -16.04 21.52
CA THR A 38 4.83 -16.18 20.08
C THR A 38 5.53 -14.94 19.53
N ILE A 39 5.09 -13.74 19.91
CA ILE A 39 5.76 -12.48 19.52
C ILE A 39 7.18 -12.43 20.09
N GLN A 40 7.36 -12.82 21.36
CA GLN A 40 8.70 -12.88 21.99
C GLN A 40 9.65 -13.86 21.30
N LYS A 41 9.14 -15.00 20.81
CA LYS A 41 9.93 -15.94 20.02
C LYS A 41 10.33 -15.35 18.68
N MET A 42 9.39 -14.68 17.99
CA MET A 42 9.67 -14.01 16.70
C MET A 42 10.69 -12.88 16.84
N GLU A 43 10.64 -12.10 17.93
CA GLU A 43 11.57 -11.00 18.21
C GLU A 43 12.86 -11.44 18.92
N SER A 44 13.10 -12.75 19.03
CA SER A 44 14.21 -13.25 19.81
C SER A 44 15.54 -13.08 19.09
N GLU A 45 16.48 -12.42 19.75
CA GLU A 45 17.89 -12.31 19.32
C GLU A 45 18.67 -13.64 19.48
N THR A 46 17.99 -14.76 19.75
CA THR A 46 18.56 -16.12 19.85
C THR A 46 18.08 -17.05 18.74
N GLY A 47 17.41 -16.52 17.71
CA GLY A 47 17.00 -17.29 16.52
C GLY A 47 15.71 -18.11 16.70
N LYS A 48 14.98 -17.91 17.79
CA LYS A 48 13.72 -18.63 18.08
C LYS A 48 12.59 -18.35 17.09
N ALA A 49 12.76 -17.37 16.20
CA ALA A 49 11.86 -17.14 15.08
C ALA A 49 11.70 -18.40 14.19
N ALA A 50 12.74 -19.23 14.07
CA ALA A 50 12.70 -20.49 13.32
C ALA A 50 11.67 -21.51 13.89
N GLN A 51 11.28 -21.37 15.15
CA GLN A 51 10.32 -22.25 15.83
C GLN A 51 8.86 -21.82 15.63
N VAL A 52 8.64 -20.68 14.96
CA VAL A 52 7.31 -20.14 14.67
C VAL A 52 6.97 -20.45 13.23
N THR A 53 5.70 -20.73 12.93
CA THR A 53 5.30 -21.08 11.57
C THR A 53 5.57 -19.91 10.61
N PRO A 54 6.11 -20.17 9.41
CA PRO A 54 6.45 -19.11 8.45
C PRO A 54 5.27 -18.17 8.15
N THR A 55 4.06 -18.71 8.07
CA THR A 55 2.83 -17.94 7.86
C THR A 55 2.58 -16.92 8.97
N THR A 56 2.82 -17.29 10.24
CA THR A 56 2.65 -16.38 11.37
C THR A 56 3.71 -15.28 11.37
N VAL A 57 4.95 -15.62 11.01
CA VAL A 57 6.04 -14.65 10.87
C VAL A 57 5.75 -13.64 9.76
N ARG A 58 5.26 -14.09 8.60
CA ARG A 58 4.84 -13.21 7.49
C ARG A 58 3.65 -12.34 7.84
N SER A 59 2.64 -12.88 8.54
CA SER A 59 1.52 -12.09 9.04
C SER A 59 1.98 -11.02 10.04
N TYR A 60 2.98 -11.33 10.88
CA TYR A 60 3.56 -10.33 11.76
C TYR A 60 4.34 -9.25 11.00
N ALA A 61 5.16 -9.63 10.02
CA ALA A 61 5.87 -8.68 9.17
C ALA A 61 4.89 -7.73 8.44
N ARG A 62 3.80 -8.25 7.88
CA ARG A 62 2.72 -7.44 7.29
C ARG A 62 2.09 -6.47 8.28
N LEU A 63 1.81 -6.91 9.51
CA LEU A 63 1.29 -6.03 10.56
C LEU A 63 2.25 -4.86 10.88
N LEU A 64 3.55 -5.09 10.75
CA LEU A 64 4.60 -4.08 10.91
C LEU A 64 4.77 -3.19 9.68
N GLY A 65 4.03 -3.46 8.60
CA GLY A 65 4.10 -2.71 7.36
C GLY A 65 5.20 -3.17 6.43
N TRP A 66 5.74 -4.38 6.59
CA TRP A 66 6.67 -4.96 5.61
C TRP A 66 5.92 -5.55 4.42
N THR A 67 6.59 -5.62 3.28
CA THR A 67 6.12 -6.41 2.12
C THR A 67 6.19 -7.91 2.42
N ASP A 68 5.44 -8.72 1.67
CA ASP A 68 5.38 -10.18 1.87
C ASP A 68 6.73 -10.88 1.64
N ASP A 69 7.57 -10.35 0.74
CA ASP A 69 8.90 -10.86 0.40
C ASP A 69 10.00 -10.41 1.38
N SER A 70 9.73 -9.44 2.25
CA SER A 70 10.73 -8.89 3.18
C SER A 70 11.28 -9.92 4.16
N VAL A 71 10.45 -10.88 4.60
CA VAL A 71 10.91 -11.96 5.49
C VAL A 71 11.98 -12.80 4.79
N ASP A 72 11.71 -13.19 3.54
CA ASP A 72 12.62 -14.02 2.75
C ASP A 72 13.90 -13.22 2.39
N ARG A 73 13.78 -11.92 2.12
CA ARG A 73 14.91 -11.01 1.90
C ARG A 73 15.83 -10.89 3.11
N VAL A 74 15.27 -10.76 4.32
CA VAL A 74 16.06 -10.70 5.57
C VAL A 74 16.76 -12.03 5.84
N LEU A 75 16.07 -13.15 5.59
CA LEU A 75 16.66 -14.48 5.71
C LEU A 75 17.77 -14.72 4.67
N ALA A 76 17.70 -14.09 3.50
CA ALA A 76 18.75 -14.09 2.48
C ALA A 76 19.89 -13.09 2.78
N GLY A 77 19.84 -12.38 3.91
CA GLY A 77 20.86 -11.40 4.31
C GLY A 77 20.67 -9.99 3.74
N GLY A 78 19.54 -9.70 3.10
CA GLY A 78 19.13 -8.35 2.70
C GLY A 78 18.35 -7.61 3.78
N ASP A 79 17.98 -6.35 3.50
CA ASP A 79 17.20 -5.53 4.42
C ASP A 79 15.69 -5.62 4.16
N PRO A 80 14.84 -5.45 5.19
CA PRO A 80 13.40 -5.48 5.00
C PRO A 80 12.90 -4.25 4.24
N VAL A 81 11.86 -4.44 3.43
CA VAL A 81 11.21 -3.39 2.64
C VAL A 81 9.87 -3.07 3.26
N MET A 82 9.66 -1.80 3.60
CA MET A 82 8.37 -1.33 4.10
C MET A 82 7.41 -1.15 2.92
N ALA A 83 6.21 -1.72 3.01
CA ALA A 83 5.08 -1.45 2.14
C ALA A 83 4.73 0.05 2.22
N GLY A 84 5.20 0.82 1.24
CA GLY A 84 5.03 2.28 1.17
C GLY A 84 6.33 3.09 1.28
N SER A 85 7.48 2.49 1.61
CA SER A 85 8.78 3.16 1.47
C SER A 85 9.20 3.08 0.01
N SER A 86 9.16 4.21 -0.69
CA SER A 86 9.71 4.35 -2.05
C SER A 86 11.24 4.29 -2.04
N ALA A 87 11.80 3.12 -1.74
CA ALA A 87 13.19 2.78 -1.99
C ALA A 87 13.21 1.39 -2.64
N GLU A 88 13.46 1.40 -3.96
CA GLU A 88 13.59 0.23 -4.84
C GLU A 88 12.42 -0.76 -4.77
N ALA A 89 11.37 -0.44 -5.53
CA ALA A 89 10.67 -1.50 -6.23
C ALA A 89 11.71 -2.28 -7.05
N PRO A 90 11.75 -3.62 -7.02
CA PRO A 90 12.41 -4.35 -8.09
C PRO A 90 11.81 -3.82 -9.38
N ALA A 91 12.64 -3.63 -10.42
CA ALA A 91 12.16 -3.25 -11.73
C ALA A 91 11.04 -4.23 -12.11
N ALA A 92 9.80 -3.81 -11.89
CA ALA A 92 8.69 -4.35 -12.62
C ALA A 92 9.10 -4.08 -14.05
N THR A 93 9.38 -5.14 -14.79
CA THR A 93 9.02 -5.20 -16.20
C THR A 93 7.52 -4.93 -16.27
N GLY A 94 7.14 -3.67 -16.00
CA GLY A 94 5.83 -3.16 -16.26
C GLY A 94 5.75 -3.14 -17.75
N GLU A 95 4.96 -4.04 -18.31
CA GLU A 95 4.35 -3.72 -19.58
C GLU A 95 3.80 -2.29 -19.45
N PRO A 96 4.09 -1.41 -20.44
CA PRO A 96 3.56 -0.06 -20.40
C PRO A 96 2.05 -0.20 -20.20
N LEU A 97 1.48 0.59 -19.28
CA LEU A 97 0.06 0.57 -18.90
C LEU A 97 -0.89 0.92 -20.07
N GLY A 98 -0.41 0.90 -21.32
CA GLY A 98 -1.10 1.36 -22.52
C GLY A 98 -1.38 2.86 -22.51
N LEU A 99 -0.87 3.59 -21.52
CA LEU A 99 -1.10 5.02 -21.35
C LEU A 99 -0.22 5.81 -22.31
N THR A 100 -0.72 6.96 -22.77
CA THR A 100 0.11 7.87 -23.55
C THR A 100 1.25 8.41 -22.68
N PRO A 101 2.43 8.68 -23.26
CA PRO A 101 3.60 9.17 -22.51
C PRO A 101 3.31 10.43 -21.68
N GLU A 102 2.39 11.27 -22.13
CA GLU A 102 1.95 12.48 -21.44
C GLU A 102 1.20 12.16 -20.14
N VAL A 103 0.29 11.18 -20.18
CA VAL A 103 -0.46 10.74 -19.00
C VAL A 103 0.50 10.09 -18.01
N GLU A 104 1.42 9.26 -18.49
CA GLU A 104 2.41 8.62 -17.62
C GLU A 104 3.33 9.64 -16.95
N TYR A 105 3.78 10.66 -17.69
CA TYR A 105 4.59 11.75 -17.14
C TYR A 105 3.82 12.52 -16.04
N GLU A 106 2.57 12.91 -16.29
CA GLU A 106 1.75 13.63 -15.32
C GLU A 106 1.42 12.77 -14.09
N LEU A 107 1.24 11.46 -14.28
CA LEU A 107 1.06 10.51 -13.19
C LEU A 107 2.30 10.38 -12.29
N ARG A 108 3.50 10.54 -12.84
CA ARG A 108 4.77 10.49 -12.09
C ARG A 108 5.18 11.84 -11.49
N SER A 109 4.84 12.95 -12.15
CA SER A 109 5.29 14.30 -11.80
C SER A 109 4.57 14.87 -10.56
N GLY A 110 3.26 14.61 -10.42
CA GLY A 110 2.41 15.14 -9.37
C GLY A 110 2.05 14.16 -8.25
N GLU A 111 1.66 14.70 -7.10
CA GLU A 111 1.05 13.94 -6.00
C GLU A 111 -0.42 13.68 -6.31
N THR A 112 -0.88 12.44 -6.20
CA THR A 112 -2.29 12.11 -6.43
C THR A 112 -3.11 12.55 -5.22
N LEU A 113 -3.97 13.55 -5.43
CA LEU A 113 -4.85 14.08 -4.38
C LEU A 113 -6.17 13.30 -4.28
N GLY A 114 -6.57 12.65 -5.37
CA GLY A 114 -7.78 11.84 -5.42
C GLY A 114 -7.89 11.10 -6.75
N SER A 115 -8.67 10.03 -6.77
CA SER A 115 -9.03 9.33 -7.99
C SER A 115 -10.48 8.89 -7.91
N GLN A 116 -11.13 8.79 -9.07
CA GLN A 116 -12.48 8.28 -9.20
C GLN A 116 -12.57 7.46 -10.48
N VAL A 117 -13.24 6.31 -10.40
CA VAL A 117 -13.62 5.51 -11.56
C VAL A 117 -15.11 5.72 -11.79
N ILE A 118 -15.48 5.98 -13.03
CA ILE A 118 -16.85 6.16 -13.50
C ILE A 118 -17.09 5.10 -14.56
N SER A 119 -17.98 4.14 -14.30
CA SER A 119 -18.42 3.18 -15.32
C SER A 119 -19.34 3.87 -16.32
N LEU A 120 -19.19 3.59 -17.62
CA LEU A 120 -20.05 4.13 -18.66
C LEU A 120 -21.28 3.27 -18.96
N GLY A 121 -21.41 2.12 -18.31
CA GLY A 121 -22.58 1.26 -18.39
C GLY A 121 -22.55 0.17 -17.31
N PRO A 122 -23.58 -0.69 -17.25
CA PRO A 122 -23.76 -1.71 -16.22
C PRO A 122 -22.93 -2.98 -16.46
N GLU A 123 -22.41 -3.20 -17.67
CA GLU A 123 -21.68 -4.41 -18.04
C GLU A 123 -20.16 -4.24 -17.84
N GLU A 124 -19.44 -5.32 -17.56
CA GLU A 124 -17.96 -5.28 -17.43
C GLU A 124 -17.26 -5.01 -18.76
N GLU A 125 -17.96 -5.16 -19.89
CA GLU A 125 -17.49 -4.80 -21.23
C GLU A 125 -17.66 -3.31 -21.54
N ASP A 126 -18.45 -2.59 -20.74
CA ASP A 126 -18.61 -1.15 -20.89
C ASP A 126 -17.35 -0.43 -20.45
N GLY A 127 -16.96 0.60 -21.21
CA GLY A 127 -15.77 1.38 -20.92
C GLY A 127 -15.82 2.04 -19.53
N HIS A 128 -14.64 2.25 -18.95
CA HIS A 128 -14.51 3.01 -17.70
C HIS A 128 -13.76 4.32 -17.93
N ILE A 129 -14.25 5.40 -17.32
CA ILE A 129 -13.53 6.67 -17.22
C ILE A 129 -12.81 6.73 -15.88
N ILE A 130 -11.50 6.89 -15.91
CA ILE A 130 -10.66 7.10 -14.73
C ILE A 130 -10.31 8.59 -14.65
N VAL A 131 -10.76 9.25 -13.60
CA VAL A 131 -10.42 10.65 -13.31
C VAL A 131 -9.37 10.68 -12.21
N VAL A 132 -8.17 11.18 -12.54
CA VAL A 132 -7.08 11.34 -11.57
C VAL A 132 -6.85 12.82 -11.29
N LEU A 133 -6.99 13.20 -10.02
CA LEU A 133 -6.72 14.55 -9.55
C LEU A 133 -5.28 14.66 -9.08
N LYS A 134 -4.48 15.47 -9.77
CA LYS A 134 -3.07 15.70 -9.43
C LYS A 134 -2.86 17.06 -8.77
N GLY A 135 -2.06 17.05 -7.72
CA GLY A 135 -1.51 18.22 -7.05
C GLY A 135 -0.01 18.32 -7.29
N LYS A 136 0.53 19.53 -7.18
CA LYS A 136 1.98 19.73 -7.09
C LYS A 136 2.49 19.16 -5.76
N LYS A 137 3.67 18.53 -5.78
CA LYS A 137 4.32 18.00 -4.57
C LYS A 137 4.57 19.11 -3.55
N GLY A 138 4.24 18.87 -2.28
CA GLY A 138 4.45 19.83 -1.20
C GLY A 138 3.44 20.99 -1.17
N LEU A 139 2.24 20.78 -1.73
CA LEU A 139 1.15 21.75 -1.58
C LEU A 139 0.73 21.88 -0.12
N ALA A 140 0.55 23.12 0.33
CA ALA A 140 0.00 23.40 1.65
C ALA A 140 -1.42 22.78 1.78
N PRO A 141 -1.79 22.25 2.97
CA PRO A 141 -3.09 21.60 3.20
C PRO A 141 -4.29 22.44 2.75
N GLU A 142 -4.26 23.75 3.03
CA GLU A 142 -5.31 24.72 2.63
C GLU A 142 -5.50 24.80 1.11
N LYS A 143 -4.42 24.62 0.34
CA LYS A 143 -4.48 24.61 -1.12
C LYS A 143 -5.02 23.29 -1.65
N ILE A 144 -4.75 22.18 -0.95
CA ILE A 144 -5.30 20.86 -1.28
C ILE A 144 -6.82 20.88 -1.06
N GLU A 145 -7.28 21.38 0.08
CA GLU A 145 -8.71 21.51 0.39
C GLU A 145 -9.45 22.33 -0.68
N ARG A 146 -8.90 23.47 -1.08
CA ARG A 146 -9.50 24.29 -2.15
C ARG A 146 -9.56 23.59 -3.51
N ILE A 147 -8.58 22.73 -3.82
CA ILE A 147 -8.59 21.94 -5.06
C ILE A 147 -9.67 20.85 -4.97
N LEU A 148 -9.78 20.19 -3.81
CA LEU A 148 -10.80 19.18 -3.54
C LEU A 148 -12.22 19.77 -3.54
N GLU A 149 -12.42 20.99 -3.03
CA GLU A 149 -13.70 21.69 -3.10
C GLU A 149 -14.12 22.00 -4.54
N ARG A 150 -13.18 22.46 -5.38
CA ARG A 150 -13.44 22.71 -6.81
C ARG A 150 -13.79 21.40 -7.52
N TYR A 151 -13.06 20.33 -7.21
CA TYR A 151 -13.37 19.00 -7.72
C TYR A 151 -14.76 18.52 -7.26
N GLY A 152 -15.11 18.73 -5.98
CA GLY A 152 -16.42 18.38 -5.42
C GLY A 152 -17.58 19.08 -6.13
N ARG A 153 -17.40 20.31 -6.61
CA ARG A 153 -18.41 21.02 -7.43
C ARG A 153 -18.49 20.50 -8.87
N ALA A 154 -17.40 19.98 -9.42
CA ALA A 154 -17.37 19.40 -10.76
C ALA A 154 -17.87 17.95 -10.79
N ARG A 155 -17.73 17.22 -9.67
CA ARG A 155 -18.05 15.81 -9.53
C ARG A 155 -19.48 15.42 -9.97
N PRO A 156 -20.56 16.16 -9.61
CA PRO A 156 -21.90 15.81 -10.07
C PRO A 156 -22.07 15.89 -11.60
N ARG A 157 -21.37 16.82 -12.27
CA ARG A 157 -21.42 16.95 -13.73
C ARG A 157 -20.66 15.83 -14.43
N LEU A 158 -19.58 15.35 -13.83
CA LEU A 158 -18.82 14.21 -14.33
C LEU A 158 -19.59 12.89 -14.17
N GLN A 159 -20.39 12.75 -13.10
CA GLN A 159 -21.26 11.60 -12.91
C GLN A 159 -22.49 11.62 -13.83
N GLY A 160 -23.03 12.80 -14.14
CA GLY A 160 -24.14 12.93 -15.10
C GLY A 160 -23.79 12.43 -16.51
N LEU A 161 -22.53 12.54 -16.93
CA LEU A 161 -22.03 12.01 -18.20
C LEU A 161 -22.15 10.48 -18.34
N ALA A 162 -22.21 9.73 -17.24
CA ALA A 162 -22.44 8.29 -17.27
C ALA A 162 -23.93 7.93 -17.32
N ALA A 163 -24.81 8.82 -16.83
CA ALA A 163 -26.25 8.61 -16.83
C ALA A 163 -26.90 8.93 -18.19
N ASP A 164 -26.35 9.90 -18.95
CA ASP A 164 -26.84 10.23 -20.30
C ASP A 164 -26.56 9.11 -21.34
N VAL A 165 -25.61 8.20 -21.07
CA VAL A 165 -25.31 7.07 -21.97
C VAL A 165 -26.39 5.98 -21.89
N ASP A 166 -27.01 5.82 -20.71
CA ASP A 166 -28.13 4.89 -20.47
C ASP A 166 -29.38 5.29 -21.28
N GLU A 167 -29.59 6.59 -21.55
CA GLU A 167 -30.79 7.08 -22.24
C GLU A 167 -30.72 6.92 -23.78
N VAL A 168 -29.51 6.78 -24.35
CA VAL A 168 -29.30 6.60 -25.81
C VAL A 168 -29.39 5.12 -26.22
N ALA A 169 -29.25 4.19 -25.28
CA ALA A 169 -29.32 2.76 -25.55
C ALA A 169 -30.76 2.21 -25.73
N ASP A 170 -31.78 3.01 -25.38
CA ASP A 170 -33.20 2.62 -25.40
C ASP A 170 -34.01 3.28 -26.56
N SER A 171 -33.35 3.82 -27.59
CA SER A 171 -34.00 4.42 -28.79
C SER A 171 -33.83 3.62 -30.08
#